data_AF-A0A2V9Q6A9-F1
#
_entry.id   AF-A0A2V9Q6A9-F1
#
_cell.length_a   1.000
_cell.length_b   1.000
_cell.length_c   1.000
_cell.angle_alpha   90.00
_cell.angle_beta   90.00
_cell.angle_gamma   90.00
#
_symmetry.space_group_name_H-M   'P 1'
#
loop_
_entity.id
_entity.type
_entity.pdbx_description
1 polymer ?
#
loop_
_entity_poly.entity_id
_entity_poly.type
_entity_poly.pdbx_seq_one_letter_code
_entity_poly.pdbx_strand_id
1 'polypeptide(L)'
;MLALWNYAPPEQPGAPKTVVLHFKDAKLKHAVISRVDPGHGDVHAVYEKLGAPHYPTQAQIEQLKKAADLPAPESRALKNGELTVTLPSYGLALVEVK
;
A
#
# COMPACT_ATOMS: atom_id res chain seq x y z
N MET A 1 3.53 16.27 -0.96
CA MET A 1 3.52 14.81 -0.73
C MET A 1 3.21 14.55 0.73
N LEU A 2 2.55 13.43 1.04
CA LEU A 2 2.25 13.01 2.41
C LEU A 2 2.19 11.48 2.48
N ALA A 3 2.53 10.92 3.64
CA ALA A 3 2.47 9.48 3.90
C ALA A 3 1.37 9.18 4.93
N LEU A 4 0.59 8.12 4.67
CA LEU A 4 -0.41 7.59 5.58
C LEU A 4 -0.05 6.16 5.95
N TRP A 5 0.01 5.83 7.24
CA TRP A 5 0.21 4.47 7.72
C TRP A 5 -0.98 4.00 8.55
N ASN A 6 -1.32 2.72 8.44
CA ASN A 6 -2.20 2.02 9.37
C ASN A 6 -1.40 0.95 10.12
N TYR A 7 -0.68 1.40 11.16
CA TYR A 7 0.14 0.52 11.97
C TYR A 7 -0.72 -0.39 12.84
N ALA A 8 -0.32 -1.66 12.94
CA ALA A 8 -0.82 -2.62 13.91
C ALA A 8 0.38 -3.40 14.48
N PRO A 9 0.31 -3.86 15.75
CA PRO A 9 1.34 -4.72 16.31
C PRO A 9 1.44 -6.04 15.53
N PRO A 10 2.63 -6.67 15.46
CA PRO A 10 2.76 -8.02 14.92
C PRO A 10 1.77 -8.97 15.63
N GLU A 11 1.18 -9.89 14.87
CA GLU A 11 0.19 -10.90 15.33
C GLU A 11 -1.22 -10.36 15.69
N GLN A 12 -1.44 -9.05 15.70
CA GLN A 12 -2.75 -8.46 15.98
C GLN A 12 -3.19 -7.55 14.83
N PRO A 13 -3.71 -8.12 13.71
CA PRO A 13 -4.20 -7.32 12.60
C PRO A 13 -5.27 -6.32 13.07
N GLY A 14 -5.06 -5.05 12.75
CA GLY A 14 -6.03 -4.00 13.01
C GLY A 14 -7.18 -4.03 12.00
N ALA A 15 -8.24 -3.28 12.30
CA ALA A 15 -9.27 -3.01 11.31
C ALA A 15 -8.74 -2.06 10.21
N PRO A 16 -9.26 -2.15 8.96
CA PRO A 16 -9.02 -1.14 7.95
C PRO A 16 -9.41 0.26 8.46
N LYS A 17 -8.63 1.27 8.08
CA LYS A 17 -8.91 2.68 8.41
C LYS A 17 -9.16 3.47 7.15
N THR A 18 -10.23 4.26 7.15
CA THR A 18 -10.52 5.23 6.09
C THR A 18 -10.14 6.62 6.57
N VAL A 19 -9.32 7.30 5.78
CA VAL A 19 -8.89 8.68 6.01
C VAL A 19 -9.43 9.55 4.87
N VAL A 20 -10.09 10.65 5.23
CA VAL A 20 -10.50 11.69 4.28
C VAL A 20 -9.52 12.85 4.42
N LEU A 21 -8.81 13.15 3.34
CA LEU A 21 -7.87 14.26 3.25
C LEU A 21 -8.56 15.44 2.58
N HIS A 22 -8.56 16.59 3.23
CA HIS A 22 -9.08 17.84 2.68
C HIS A 22 -7.91 18.76 2.32
N PHE A 23 -7.80 19.09 1.05
CA PHE A 23 -6.79 20.01 0.51
C PHE A 23 -7.42 21.38 0.25
N LYS A 24 -6.82 22.44 0.80
CA LYS A 24 -7.34 23.80 0.69
C LYS A 24 -7.02 24.50 -0.63
N ASP A 25 -6.06 23.99 -1.40
CA ASP A 25 -5.64 24.61 -2.66
C ASP A 25 -6.54 24.16 -3.81
N ALA A 26 -7.26 25.13 -4.39
CA ALA A 26 -8.18 24.90 -5.51
C ALA A 26 -7.49 24.51 -6.83
N LYS A 27 -6.16 24.63 -6.91
CA LYS A 27 -5.40 24.23 -8.11
C LYS A 27 -5.13 22.73 -8.17
N LEU A 28 -5.18 22.04 -7.05
CA LEU A 28 -4.95 20.60 -6.99
C LEU A 28 -6.14 19.87 -7.62
N LYS A 29 -5.86 19.00 -8.59
CA LYS A 29 -6.90 18.27 -9.34
C LYS A 29 -6.77 16.76 -9.21
N HIS A 30 -5.54 16.25 -9.04
CA HIS A 30 -5.31 14.81 -9.02
C HIS A 30 -4.30 14.43 -7.93
N ALA A 31 -4.40 13.18 -7.49
CA ALA A 31 -3.47 12.55 -6.59
C ALA A 31 -2.94 11.27 -7.24
N VAL A 32 -1.64 11.05 -7.10
CA VAL A 32 -0.97 9.79 -7.41
C VAL A 32 -0.71 9.08 -6.09
N ILE A 33 -1.12 7.81 -6.01
CA ILE A 33 -1.10 7.02 -4.77
C ILE A 33 -0.27 5.76 -5.00
N SER A 34 0.86 5.66 -4.32
CA SER A 34 1.68 4.45 -4.25
C SER A 34 1.39 3.73 -2.95
N ARG A 35 1.23 2.40 -2.96
CA ARG A 35 0.76 1.63 -1.79
C ARG A 35 1.60 0.39 -1.56
N VAL A 36 1.82 0.09 -0.28
CA VAL A 36 2.35 -1.18 0.19
C VAL A 36 1.39 -1.69 1.25
N ASP A 37 0.83 -2.87 1.05
CA ASP A 37 -0.12 -3.50 1.95
C ASP A 37 -0.16 -5.02 1.70
N PRO A 38 -0.86 -5.84 2.51
CA PRO A 38 -0.87 -7.29 2.33
C PRO A 38 -1.32 -7.78 0.94
N GLY A 39 -1.97 -6.93 0.12
CA GLY A 39 -2.32 -7.22 -1.27
C GLY A 39 -1.36 -6.61 -2.31
N HIS A 40 -0.42 -5.75 -1.91
CA HIS A 40 0.42 -4.97 -2.81
C HIS A 40 1.85 -4.84 -2.26
N GLY A 41 2.84 -5.42 -2.95
CA GLY A 41 4.26 -5.29 -2.58
C GLY A 41 4.65 -5.99 -1.28
N ASP A 42 3.85 -6.97 -0.83
CA ASP A 42 4.14 -7.79 0.35
C ASP A 42 4.46 -9.24 -0.07
N VAL A 43 5.68 -9.66 0.26
CA VAL A 43 6.17 -11.02 -0.02
C VAL A 43 5.64 -12.06 0.96
N HIS A 44 5.16 -11.65 2.13
CA HIS A 44 4.90 -12.54 3.26
C HIS A 44 3.87 -13.62 2.91
N ALA A 45 2.76 -13.24 2.27
CA ALA A 45 1.74 -14.20 1.86
C ALA A 45 2.26 -15.23 0.84
N VAL A 46 3.20 -14.86 -0.03
CA VAL A 46 3.82 -15.78 -0.99
C VAL A 46 4.87 -16.65 -0.31
N TYR A 47 5.66 -16.09 0.62
CA TYR A 47 6.63 -16.82 1.43
C TYR A 47 5.98 -17.94 2.25
N GLU A 48 4.88 -17.64 2.93
CA GLU A 48 4.09 -18.62 3.68
C GLU A 48 3.54 -19.73 2.76
N LYS A 49 3.02 -19.37 1.58
CA LYS A 49 2.54 -20.34 0.56
C LYS A 49 3.64 -21.24 0.03
N LEU A 50 4.89 -20.78 0.02
CA LEU A 50 6.06 -21.58 -0.36
C LEU A 50 6.56 -22.50 0.77
N GLY A 51 5.89 -22.49 1.94
CA GLY A 51 6.26 -23.28 3.10
C GLY A 51 7.36 -22.65 3.97
N ALA A 52 7.49 -21.32 3.91
CA ALA A 52 8.50 -20.55 4.65
C ALA A 52 9.92 -21.15 4.56
N PRO A 53 10.44 -21.39 3.34
CA PRO A 53 11.72 -22.07 3.17
C PRO A 53 12.84 -21.26 3.80
N HIS A 54 13.68 -21.90 4.61
CA HIS A 54 14.88 -21.26 5.18
C HIS A 54 15.94 -20.99 4.09
N TYR A 55 16.01 -21.86 3.08
CA TYR A 55 16.88 -21.72 1.91
C TYR A 55 16.06 -21.82 0.62
N PRO A 56 15.47 -20.71 0.15
CA PRO A 56 14.68 -20.72 -1.06
C PRO A 56 15.54 -21.03 -2.30
N THR A 57 14.99 -21.80 -3.22
CA THR A 57 15.56 -22.05 -4.54
C THR A 57 15.54 -20.78 -5.40
N GLN A 58 16.30 -20.77 -6.50
CA GLN A 58 16.29 -19.63 -7.44
C GLN A 58 14.87 -19.32 -7.97
N ALA A 59 14.07 -20.36 -8.27
CA ALA A 59 12.70 -20.19 -8.74
C ALA A 59 11.79 -19.55 -7.66
N GLN A 60 11.97 -19.94 -6.39
CA GLN A 60 11.25 -19.36 -5.27
C GLN A 60 11.66 -17.90 -5.03
N ILE A 61 12.95 -17.58 -5.16
CA ILE A 61 13.44 -16.19 -5.08
C ILE A 61 12.79 -15.32 -6.15
N GLU A 62 12.72 -15.79 -7.39
CA GLU A 62 12.06 -15.05 -8.48
C GLU A 62 10.57 -14.85 -8.21
N GLN A 63 9.90 -15.83 -7.61
CA GLN A 63 8.50 -15.69 -7.21
C GLN A 63 8.30 -14.67 -6.07
N LEU A 64 9.20 -14.67 -5.09
CA LEU A 64 9.20 -13.69 -4.00
C LEU A 64 9.47 -12.28 -4.51
N LYS A 65 10.43 -12.07 -5.42
CA LYS A 65 10.69 -10.76 -6.04
C LYS A 65 9.46 -10.23 -6.76
N LYS A 66 8.81 -11.05 -7.58
CA LYS A 66 7.56 -10.67 -8.28
C LYS A 66 6.44 -10.30 -7.31
N ALA A 67 6.38 -10.93 -6.14
CA ALA A 67 5.41 -10.58 -5.10
C ALA A 67 5.77 -9.28 -4.35
N ALA A 68 7.07 -8.98 -4.25
CA ALA A 68 7.60 -7.75 -3.67
C ALA A 68 7.43 -6.53 -4.58
N ASP A 69 7.27 -6.75 -5.89
CA ASP A 69 7.19 -5.68 -6.86
C ASP A 69 6.01 -4.75 -6.53
N LEU A 70 6.32 -3.47 -6.47
CA LEU A 70 5.32 -2.45 -6.22
C LEU A 70 4.42 -2.32 -7.47
N PRO A 71 3.10 -2.37 -7.30
CA PRO A 71 2.19 -2.09 -8.41
C PRO A 71 2.38 -0.64 -8.89
N ALA A 72 1.97 -0.38 -10.13
CA ALA A 72 1.95 0.98 -10.65
C ALA A 72 1.10 1.88 -9.74
N PRO A 73 1.51 3.14 -9.49
CA PRO A 73 0.75 4.07 -8.66
C PRO A 73 -0.65 4.32 -9.24
N GLU A 74 -1.65 4.39 -8.36
CA GLU A 74 -3.03 4.68 -8.73
C GLU A 74 -3.23 6.20 -8.89
N SER A 75 -3.78 6.64 -10.02
CA SER A 75 -4.16 8.03 -10.23
C SER A 75 -5.63 8.24 -9.87
N ARG A 76 -5.92 9.20 -8.99
CA ARG A 76 -7.28 9.56 -8.57
C ARG A 76 -7.52 11.06 -8.68
N ALA A 77 -8.68 11.44 -9.21
CA ALA A 77 -9.11 12.84 -9.17
C ALA A 77 -9.53 13.25 -7.75
N LEU A 78 -9.21 14.48 -7.36
CA LEU A 78 -9.72 15.09 -6.14
C LEU A 78 -11.16 15.53 -6.37
N LYS A 79 -12.07 15.15 -5.47
CA LYS A 79 -13.47 15.60 -5.52
C LYS A 79 -13.66 16.72 -4.52
N ASN A 80 -13.91 17.94 -4.99
CA ASN A 80 -14.05 19.13 -4.14
C ASN A 80 -12.84 19.38 -3.21
N GLY A 81 -11.63 19.09 -3.69
CA GLY A 81 -10.42 19.17 -2.86
C GLY A 81 -10.27 18.01 -1.87
N GLU A 82 -11.07 16.95 -1.97
CA GLU A 82 -11.04 15.81 -1.07
C GLU A 82 -10.48 14.55 -1.75
N LEU A 83 -9.74 13.78 -0.95
CA LEU A 83 -9.29 12.43 -1.30
C LEU A 83 -9.64 11.46 -0.17
N THR A 84 -10.38 10.41 -0.49
CA THR A 84 -10.64 9.30 0.44
C THR A 84 -9.67 8.15 0.19
N VAL A 85 -8.95 7.73 1.22
CA VAL A 85 -8.00 6.62 1.19
C VAL A 85 -8.35 5.61 2.28
N THR A 86 -8.63 4.36 1.89
CA THR A 86 -8.88 3.25 2.83
C THR A 86 -7.66 2.35 2.90
N LEU A 87 -6.99 2.31 4.04
CA LEU A 87 -5.80 1.49 4.31
C LEU A 87 -6.21 0.20 5.03
N PRO A 88 -5.86 -1.00 4.52
CA PRO A 88 -5.97 -2.23 5.30
C PRO A 88 -5.00 -2.21 6.50
N SER A 89 -5.07 -3.22 7.36
CA SER A 89 -4.04 -3.40 8.40
C SER A 89 -2.65 -3.47 7.77
N TYR A 90 -1.65 -2.88 8.44
CA TYR A 90 -0.27 -2.81 7.97
C TYR A 90 -0.07 -2.07 6.64
N GLY A 91 -1.09 -1.35 6.17
CA GLY A 91 -1.03 -0.60 4.92
C GLY A 91 -0.29 0.72 5.06
N LEU A 92 0.54 1.04 4.07
CA LEU A 92 1.18 2.32 3.84
C LEU A 92 0.73 2.88 2.49
N ALA A 93 0.41 4.17 2.44
CA ALA A 93 0.19 4.90 1.18
C ALA A 93 1.00 6.20 1.15
N LEU A 94 1.73 6.39 0.05
CA LEU A 94 2.32 7.67 -0.32
C LEU A 94 1.35 8.38 -1.26
N VAL A 95 0.94 9.60 -0.90
CA VAL A 95 0.02 10.42 -1.70
C VAL A 95 0.75 11.67 -2.20
N GLU A 96 0.80 11.79 -3.51
CA GLU A 96 1.34 12.95 -4.22
C GLU A 96 0.21 13.69 -4.93
N VAL A 97 -0.13 14.89 -4.42
CA VAL A 97 -1.14 15.76 -5.04
C VAL A 97 -0.52 16.70 -6.06
N LYS A 98 -1.23 16.91 -7.17
CA LYS A 98 -0.87 17.78 -8.30
C LYS A 98 -2.06 18.63 -8.73
#